data_AF-A0A5A7N818-F1
#
_entry.id   AF-A0A5A7N818-F1
#
_cell.length_a   1.000
_cell.length_b   1.000
_cell.length_c   1.000
_cell.angle_alpha   90.00
_cell.angle_beta   90.00
_cell.angle_gamma   90.00
#
_symmetry.space_group_name_H-M   'P 1'
#
loop_
_entity.id
_entity.type
_entity.pdbx_description
1 polymer ?
#
loop_
_entity_poly.entity_id
_entity_poly.type
_entity_poly.pdbx_seq_one_letter_code
_entity_poly.pdbx_strand_id
1 'polypeptide(L)'
;MDHRRIGTILAELGLITARDRAQAEAFQREVGGLYGQALLRLGALGEPDLLKALSSQLDLPILPPQAAPDASACLAAAESLGLPLSWFLQKSVPVWCLPVEKPDAAPNGSPDASRDEIPDEPTWQPGIICAAPRHSLDPDILEMLESRASCVRIHLAANSLIDSLLTHFDQASASAMEDDETDTARLREMAEEAPVIDFVNTIFNQALNEGASDIHIEPSEHMFQVRSRIDGVLHVKATQPRRRFDAVVSRVKLLSGMDIAERRLPQDGRQTIRISGEEVDLRVSSLPTSWGEGLVLRLLRKQRTLLDLSGLGLYGRARDVLDDLLRENHGIILVTGPTGSGKSTTLYRALETVNDGIRKIITIEDPVEYDMTGVSQIQTKSEIGYDFARGLRAILRQDPDVIMIGEIRDGETAAIAAQAALTGHLVLSTLHTNSALAAIPRLIDLGLEPFLVASASSAPPPKGWCAACAPIAPGMKPIPSASPSKMPSSTGWPPIALRCNPSLTKTPPDGAPRRAAINVPTAAIRGGWLYLKSLPSTGPSLKPFPLADPCAI
;
A
#
# COMPACT_ATOMS: atom_id res chain seq x y z
N MET A 1 34.84 15.77 38.19
CA MET A 1 35.32 17.16 38.06
C MET A 1 34.11 18.08 38.11
N ASP A 2 34.20 19.24 38.76
CA ASP A 2 33.11 20.22 38.80
C ASP A 2 33.06 20.95 37.44
N HIS A 3 32.47 20.29 36.44
CA HIS A 3 32.47 20.81 35.07
C HIS A 3 31.60 22.06 35.00
N ARG A 4 32.25 23.21 34.80
CA ARG A 4 31.60 24.49 34.55
C ARG A 4 30.57 24.32 33.43
N ARG A 5 29.37 24.89 33.59
CA ARG A 5 28.31 24.76 32.58
C ARG A 5 28.74 25.42 31.27
N ILE A 6 28.50 24.73 30.15
CA ILE A 6 28.90 25.19 28.80
C ILE A 6 28.35 26.59 28.47
N GLY A 7 27.13 26.91 28.92
CA GLY A 7 26.54 28.24 28.73
C GLY A 7 27.28 29.37 29.45
N THR A 8 27.96 29.08 30.57
CA THR A 8 28.80 30.07 31.28
C THR A 8 30.10 30.30 30.51
N ILE A 9 30.72 29.22 30.02
CA ILE A 9 31.97 29.28 29.23
C ILE A 9 31.74 30.09 27.95
N LEU A 10 30.66 29.80 27.22
CA LEU A 10 30.31 30.52 25.99
C LEU A 10 30.04 32.02 26.22
N ALA A 11 29.42 32.37 27.35
CA ALA A 11 29.14 33.77 27.69
C ALA A 11 30.43 34.54 28.07
N GLU A 12 31.35 33.92 28.80
CA GLU A 12 32.64 34.55 29.16
C GLU A 12 33.56 34.73 27.96
N LEU A 13 33.51 33.80 26.99
CA LEU A 13 34.20 33.93 25.71
C LEU A 13 33.56 34.97 24.78
N GLY A 14 32.43 35.60 25.18
CA GLY A 14 31.70 36.58 24.38
C GLY A 14 31.04 36.00 23.14
N LEU A 15 30.83 34.68 23.08
CA LEU A 15 30.32 33.97 21.91
C LEU A 15 28.79 33.91 21.84
N ILE A 16 28.10 34.18 22.96
CA ILE A 16 26.64 34.22 23.04
C ILE A 16 26.17 35.39 23.90
N THR A 17 25.03 35.98 23.57
CA THR A 17 24.41 37.06 24.36
C THR A 17 23.44 36.53 25.43
N ALA A 18 23.04 37.39 26.37
CA ALA A 18 22.00 37.07 27.35
C ALA A 18 20.65 36.69 26.69
N ARG A 19 20.36 37.28 25.52
CA ARG A 19 19.16 36.96 24.73
C ARG A 19 19.27 35.55 24.14
N ASP A 20 20.40 35.21 23.54
CA ASP A 20 20.64 33.89 22.93
C ASP A 20 20.54 32.78 23.99
N ARG A 21 21.05 33.04 25.18
CA ARG A 21 20.92 32.13 26.32
C ARG A 21 19.47 31.89 26.72
N ALA A 22 18.69 32.94 26.88
CA ALA A 22 17.27 32.81 27.24
C ALA A 22 16.48 32.04 26.16
N GLN A 23 16.77 32.28 24.88
CA GLN A 23 16.15 31.58 23.76
C GLN A 23 16.55 30.10 23.70
N ALA A 24 17.83 29.79 23.90
CA ALA A 24 18.32 28.40 23.93
C ALA A 24 17.78 27.62 25.14
N GLU A 25 17.68 28.23 26.32
CA GLU A 25 17.07 27.61 27.51
C GLU A 25 15.57 27.36 27.33
N ALA A 26 14.85 28.26 26.66
CA ALA A 26 13.44 28.07 26.33
C ALA A 26 13.26 26.94 25.30
N PHE A 27 14.06 26.94 24.23
CA PHE A 27 14.04 25.89 23.21
C PHE A 27 14.38 24.52 23.79
N GLN A 28 15.38 24.44 24.67
CA GLN A 28 15.75 23.20 25.36
C GLN A 28 14.64 22.69 26.29
N ARG A 29 13.89 23.58 26.95
CA ARG A 29 12.73 23.19 27.78
C ARG A 29 11.57 22.63 26.96
N GLU A 30 11.36 23.14 25.75
CA GLU A 30 10.27 22.72 24.88
C GLU A 30 10.60 21.45 24.08
N VAL A 31 11.82 21.36 23.53
CA VAL A 31 12.22 20.30 22.59
C VAL A 31 13.12 19.24 23.25
N GLY A 32 13.76 19.55 24.38
CA GLY A 32 14.79 18.71 24.99
C GLY A 32 16.14 18.78 24.26
N GLY A 33 17.10 17.96 24.69
CA GLY A 33 18.43 17.82 24.06
C GLY A 33 19.54 18.67 24.71
N LEU A 34 20.70 18.72 24.06
CA LEU A 34 21.89 19.41 24.57
C LEU A 34 21.85 20.92 24.28
N TYR A 35 22.21 21.73 25.28
CA TYR A 35 22.17 23.19 25.21
C TYR A 35 23.01 23.75 24.04
N GLY A 36 24.19 23.18 23.78
CA GLY A 36 25.02 23.59 22.64
C GLY A 36 24.34 23.34 21.28
N GLN A 37 23.60 22.24 21.13
CA GLN A 37 22.86 21.94 19.91
C GLN A 37 21.67 22.88 19.71
N ALA A 38 21.02 23.31 20.80
CA ALA A 38 19.97 24.33 20.74
C ALA A 38 20.53 25.66 20.20
N LEU A 39 21.72 26.08 20.65
CA LEU A 39 22.38 27.28 20.15
C LEU A 39 22.76 27.20 18.66
N LEU A 40 23.24 26.04 18.18
CA LEU A 40 23.50 25.83 16.75
C LEU A 40 22.22 25.91 15.92
N ARG A 41 21.13 25.26 16.37
CA ARG A 41 19.85 25.24 15.65
C ARG A 41 19.18 26.60 15.56
N LEU A 42 19.34 27.42 16.59
CA LEU A 42 18.85 28.80 16.61
C LEU A 42 19.75 29.75 15.80
N GLY A 43 20.87 29.27 15.25
CA GLY A 43 21.85 30.09 14.53
C GLY A 43 22.60 31.09 15.41
N ALA A 44 22.51 30.93 16.73
CA ALA A 44 23.09 31.85 17.71
C ALA A 44 24.59 31.58 17.97
N LEU A 45 25.10 30.42 17.54
CA LEU A 45 26.50 30.02 17.70
C LEU A 45 26.94 29.19 16.49
N GLY A 46 28.19 29.36 16.07
CA GLY A 46 28.82 28.50 15.06
C GLY A 46 29.42 27.24 15.69
N GLU A 47 29.42 26.14 14.94
CA GLU A 47 30.02 24.87 15.37
C GLU A 47 31.51 24.97 15.77
N PRO A 48 32.39 25.71 15.06
CA PRO A 48 33.79 25.85 15.45
C PRO A 48 33.98 26.49 16.83
N ASP A 49 33.13 27.45 17.18
CA ASP A 49 33.22 28.15 18.46
C ASP A 49 32.61 27.32 19.59
N LEU A 50 31.58 26.52 19.30
CA LEU A 50 31.09 25.50 20.23
C LEU A 50 32.16 24.44 20.53
N LEU A 51 32.90 23.97 19.51
CA LEU A 51 33.96 22.97 19.69
C LEU A 51 35.10 23.49 20.58
N LYS A 52 35.52 24.75 20.42
CA LYS A 52 36.52 25.38 21.30
C LYS A 52 36.04 25.41 22.75
N ALA A 53 34.79 25.79 22.97
CA ALA A 53 34.21 25.85 24.31
C ALA A 53 34.08 24.44 24.94
N LEU A 54 33.67 23.43 24.15
CA LEU A 54 33.60 22.04 24.59
C LEU A 54 34.99 21.45 24.90
N SER A 55 36.01 21.78 24.10
CA SER A 55 37.39 21.36 24.35
C SER A 55 37.89 21.89 25.70
N SER A 56 37.65 23.18 25.98
CA SER A 56 37.98 23.76 27.29
C SER A 56 37.15 23.18 28.45
N GLN A 57 35.91 22.75 28.20
CA GLN A 57 35.02 22.22 29.24
C GLN A 57 35.35 20.76 29.61
N LEU A 58 35.69 19.96 28.61
CA LEU A 58 35.86 18.51 28.70
C LEU A 58 37.33 18.09 28.77
N ASP A 59 38.26 19.02 28.55
CA ASP A 59 39.69 18.76 28.43
C ASP A 59 40.01 17.72 27.34
N LEU A 60 39.25 17.79 26.23
CA LEU A 60 39.39 16.89 25.10
C LEU A 60 40.05 17.62 23.91
N PRO A 61 41.03 16.99 23.23
CA PRO A 61 41.65 17.55 22.03
C PRO A 61 40.66 17.62 20.87
N ILE A 62 40.77 18.66 20.04
CA ILE A 62 40.00 18.78 18.80
C ILE A 62 40.80 18.13 17.66
N LEU A 63 40.18 17.28 16.85
CA LEU A 63 40.74 16.76 15.61
C LEU A 63 40.58 17.81 14.50
N PRO A 64 41.67 18.46 14.03
CA PRO A 64 41.59 19.37 12.91
C PRO A 64 41.43 18.59 11.59
N PRO A 65 40.71 19.13 10.58
CA PRO A 65 40.54 18.45 9.29
C PRO A 65 41.85 18.07 8.59
N GLN A 66 42.94 18.82 8.81
CA GLN A 66 44.25 18.55 8.21
C GLN A 66 44.96 17.33 8.83
N ALA A 67 44.57 16.93 10.04
CA ALA A 67 45.08 15.75 10.72
C ALA A 67 44.08 14.58 10.69
N ALA A 68 43.06 14.66 9.82
CA ALA A 68 42.08 13.61 9.67
C ALA A 68 42.76 12.31 9.19
N PRO A 69 42.51 11.17 9.86
CA PRO A 69 43.06 9.89 9.44
C PRO A 69 42.51 9.47 8.07
N ASP A 70 43.30 8.70 7.33
CA ASP A 70 42.85 8.10 6.07
C ASP A 70 42.01 6.83 6.30
N ALA A 71 41.43 6.32 5.22
CA ALA A 71 40.59 5.12 5.27
C ALA A 71 41.32 3.90 5.84
N SER A 72 42.62 3.73 5.51
CA SER A 72 43.41 2.58 5.96
C SER A 72 43.62 2.59 7.47
N ALA A 73 43.98 3.75 8.03
CA ALA A 73 44.14 3.93 9.47
C ALA A 73 42.83 3.73 10.23
N CYS A 74 41.71 4.17 9.66
CA CYS A 74 40.38 3.98 10.25
C CYS A 74 39.97 2.50 10.27
N LEU A 75 40.13 1.79 9.16
CA LEU A 75 39.73 0.39 9.02
C LEU A 75 40.60 -0.53 9.88
N ALA A 76 41.91 -0.31 9.90
CA ALA A 76 42.83 -1.05 10.76
C ALA A 76 42.47 -0.89 12.26
N ALA A 77 42.07 0.32 12.68
CA ALA A 77 41.62 0.56 14.05
C ALA A 77 40.32 -0.19 14.36
N ALA A 78 39.34 -0.13 13.46
CA ALA A 78 38.08 -0.86 13.62
C ALA A 78 38.28 -2.37 13.73
N GLU A 79 39.15 -2.93 12.88
CA GLU A 79 39.55 -4.34 12.90
C GLU A 79 40.24 -4.72 14.22
N SER A 80 41.19 -3.89 14.68
CA SER A 80 41.90 -4.13 15.95
C SER A 80 40.99 -4.15 17.18
N LEU A 81 39.87 -3.43 17.15
CA LEU A 81 38.87 -3.42 18.21
C LEU A 81 37.95 -4.65 18.16
N GLY A 82 37.98 -5.42 17.07
CA GLY A 82 37.11 -6.58 16.86
C GLY A 82 35.62 -6.24 16.90
N LEU A 83 35.26 -5.03 16.45
CA LEU A 83 33.88 -4.54 16.38
C LEU A 83 33.46 -4.45 14.90
N PRO A 84 32.22 -4.80 14.56
CA PRO A 84 31.76 -4.71 13.18
C PRO A 84 31.66 -3.25 12.73
N LEU A 85 31.96 -2.98 11.45
CA LEU A 85 31.86 -1.63 10.87
C LEU A 85 30.48 -0.99 11.08
N SER A 86 29.43 -1.83 11.08
CA SER A 86 28.04 -1.42 11.37
C SER A 86 27.86 -0.81 12.77
N TRP A 87 28.63 -1.25 13.77
CA TRP A 87 28.57 -0.69 15.12
C TRP A 87 29.10 0.76 15.13
N PHE A 88 30.23 1.01 14.47
CA PHE A 88 30.82 2.36 14.36
C PHE A 88 29.89 3.31 13.59
N LEU A 89 29.24 2.82 12.52
CA LEU A 89 28.23 3.56 11.77
C LEU A 89 27.00 3.88 12.62
N GLN A 90 26.44 2.88 13.33
CA GLN A 90 25.24 3.04 14.15
C GLN A 90 25.47 4.00 15.33
N LYS A 91 26.62 3.90 15.99
CA LYS A 91 26.99 4.73 17.14
C LYS A 91 27.62 6.07 16.74
N SER A 92 27.85 6.30 15.44
CA SER A 92 28.53 7.50 14.91
C SER A 92 29.89 7.74 15.57
N VAL A 93 30.75 6.72 15.56
CA VAL A 93 32.06 6.72 16.20
C VAL A 93 33.15 6.38 15.18
N PRO A 94 33.74 7.36 14.48
CA PRO A 94 34.97 7.15 13.75
C PRO A 94 36.11 6.83 14.73
N VAL A 95 36.93 5.85 14.36
CA VAL A 95 38.12 5.42 15.11
C VAL A 95 39.34 5.40 14.19
N TRP A 96 40.54 5.57 14.75
CA TRP A 96 41.81 5.43 14.04
C TRP A 96 42.95 5.12 15.04
N CYS A 97 44.07 4.61 14.53
CA CYS A 97 45.27 4.39 15.32
C CYS A 97 46.24 5.57 15.16
N LEU A 98 46.86 6.02 16.24
CA LEU A 98 48.06 6.86 16.13
C LEU A 98 49.30 5.98 15.93
N PRO A 99 50.17 6.28 14.95
CA PRO A 99 51.46 5.62 14.84
C PRO A 99 52.33 6.00 16.05
N VAL A 100 52.94 5.00 16.69
CA VAL A 100 53.97 5.23 17.71
C VAL A 100 55.25 5.60 16.96
N GLU A 101 55.75 6.82 17.13
CA GLU A 101 57.07 7.20 16.61
C GLU A 101 58.13 6.25 17.19
N LYS A 102 58.92 5.61 16.32
CA LYS A 102 60.11 4.87 16.75
C LYS A 102 61.04 5.85 17.47
N PRO A 103 61.57 5.52 18.67
CA PRO A 103 62.61 6.34 19.25
C PRO A 103 63.82 6.32 18.30
N ASP A 104 64.33 7.51 17.99
CA ASP A 104 65.41 7.74 17.03
C ASP A 104 66.54 6.70 17.18
N ALA A 105 66.79 5.95 16.10
CA ALA A 105 67.95 5.08 16.03
C ALA A 105 69.22 5.95 16.12
N ALA A 106 69.99 5.76 17.18
CA ALA A 106 71.28 6.41 17.38
C ALA A 106 72.21 6.19 16.16
N PRO A 107 73.02 7.18 15.77
CA PRO A 107 73.96 7.02 14.67
C PRO A 107 75.19 6.29 15.19
N ASN A 108 75.48 5.10 14.67
CA ASN A 108 76.80 4.67 14.19
C ASN A 108 76.99 3.15 14.19
N GLY A 109 77.47 2.63 13.05
CA GLY A 109 78.64 1.74 13.04
C GLY A 109 78.41 0.23 12.88
N SER A 110 78.39 -0.24 11.63
CA SER A 110 79.41 -1.12 11.01
C SER A 110 78.81 -2.06 9.95
N PRO A 111 79.54 -2.39 8.86
CA PRO A 111 79.08 -3.32 7.84
C PRO A 111 79.68 -4.70 8.10
N ASP A 112 78.87 -5.68 8.45
CA ASP A 112 79.24 -7.07 8.20
C ASP A 112 78.03 -7.92 7.81
N ALA A 113 78.29 -8.79 6.85
CA ALA A 113 77.32 -9.56 6.11
C ALA A 113 76.94 -10.85 6.83
N SER A 114 75.66 -11.21 6.80
CA SER A 114 75.19 -12.52 6.29
C SER A 114 73.69 -12.70 6.51
N ARG A 115 73.03 -13.00 5.39
CA ARG A 115 71.92 -13.94 5.17
C ARG A 115 70.81 -14.12 6.22
N ASP A 116 69.63 -14.11 5.60
CA ASP A 116 68.41 -14.88 5.89
C ASP A 116 67.34 -14.19 6.74
N GLU A 117 66.12 -14.39 6.23
CA GLU A 117 64.81 -14.00 6.72
C GLU A 117 64.40 -12.54 6.45
N ILE A 118 63.61 -12.41 5.38
CA ILE A 118 62.57 -11.39 5.26
C ILE A 118 61.44 -11.86 6.18
N PRO A 119 61.09 -11.15 7.28
CA PRO A 119 59.75 -11.25 7.82
C PRO A 119 58.87 -10.29 7.01
N ASP A 120 58.11 -10.86 6.09
CA ASP A 120 56.90 -10.24 5.55
C ASP A 120 55.88 -10.21 6.68
N GLU A 121 55.88 -9.15 7.50
CA GLU A 121 54.74 -8.74 8.32
C GLU A 121 55.03 -7.35 8.93
N PRO A 122 54.14 -6.35 8.74
CA PRO A 122 54.25 -5.13 9.52
C PRO A 122 53.95 -5.48 10.99
N THR A 123 54.99 -5.49 11.82
CA THR A 123 54.89 -5.68 13.27
C THR A 123 54.27 -4.44 13.91
N TRP A 124 52.94 -4.37 13.87
CA TRP A 124 52.16 -3.37 14.59
C TRP A 124 52.26 -3.63 16.10
N GLN A 125 52.89 -2.74 16.85
CA GLN A 125 52.63 -2.62 18.28
C GLN A 125 51.26 -1.95 18.48
N PRO A 126 50.47 -2.32 19.50
CA PRO A 126 49.13 -1.77 19.68
C PRO A 126 49.20 -0.26 19.91
N GLY A 127 48.89 0.50 18.86
CA GLY A 127 48.84 1.95 18.88
C GLY A 127 47.71 2.44 19.79
N ILE A 128 47.83 3.69 20.24
CA ILE A 128 46.76 4.36 20.98
C ILE A 128 45.55 4.46 20.05
N ILE A 129 44.42 3.86 20.45
CA ILE A 129 43.16 3.97 19.71
C ILE A 129 42.61 5.36 19.96
N CYS A 130 42.37 6.11 18.89
CA CYS A 130 41.70 7.39 18.95
C CYS A 130 40.28 7.23 18.41
N ALA A 131 39.33 7.93 19.04
CA ALA A 131 37.94 7.95 18.62
C ALA A 131 37.40 9.37 18.63
N ALA A 132 36.52 9.72 17.70
CA ALA A 132 35.77 10.97 17.73
C ALA A 132 34.25 10.72 17.72
N PRO A 133 33.68 10.19 18.83
CA PRO A 133 32.24 9.96 18.93
C PRO A 133 31.47 11.27 18.78
N ARG A 134 30.36 11.24 18.03
CA ARG A 134 29.43 12.38 17.96
C ARG A 134 28.90 12.79 19.35
N HIS A 135 28.75 11.81 20.24
CA HIS A 135 28.42 12.00 21.65
C HIS A 135 29.60 11.56 22.52
N SER A 136 30.57 12.44 22.73
CA SER A 136 31.88 12.12 23.33
C SER A 136 31.84 11.70 24.81
N LEU A 137 30.68 11.78 25.47
CA LEU A 137 30.47 11.37 26.87
C LEU A 137 29.40 10.28 27.02
N ASP A 138 29.04 9.59 25.94
CA ASP A 138 28.10 8.48 26.00
C ASP A 138 28.76 7.28 26.73
N PRO A 139 28.26 6.88 27.91
CA PRO A 139 28.89 5.85 28.73
C PRO A 139 28.97 4.50 28.03
N ASP A 140 27.98 4.15 27.20
CA ASP A 140 27.96 2.87 26.47
C ASP A 140 29.08 2.80 25.42
N ILE A 141 29.35 3.94 24.77
CA ILE A 141 30.42 4.04 23.77
C ILE A 141 31.78 3.95 24.45
N LEU A 142 31.97 4.66 25.56
CA LEU A 142 33.23 4.65 26.30
C LEU A 142 33.54 3.27 26.88
N GLU A 143 32.57 2.65 27.56
CA GLU A 143 32.73 1.30 28.12
C GLU A 143 33.05 0.26 27.04
N MET A 144 32.37 0.34 25.89
CA MET A 144 32.64 -0.57 24.78
C MET A 144 34.06 -0.40 24.24
N LEU A 145 34.52 0.82 23.99
CA LEU A 145 35.87 1.06 23.47
C LEU A 145 36.95 0.65 24.48
N GLU A 146 36.77 0.98 25.76
CA GLU A 146 37.69 0.62 26.84
C GLU A 146 37.74 -0.89 27.10
N SER A 147 36.64 -1.61 26.86
CA SER A 147 36.61 -3.09 26.94
C SER A 147 37.46 -3.77 25.85
N ARG A 148 37.74 -3.07 24.74
CA ARG A 148 38.41 -3.61 23.55
C ARG A 148 39.83 -3.08 23.35
N ALA A 149 40.18 -1.95 23.96
CA ALA A 149 41.50 -1.35 23.84
C ALA A 149 42.04 -0.86 25.18
N SER A 150 43.31 -1.14 25.46
CA SER A 150 43.98 -0.74 26.70
C SER A 150 44.22 0.77 26.82
N CYS A 151 44.21 1.49 25.71
CA CYS A 151 44.37 2.95 25.69
C CYS A 151 43.48 3.56 24.59
N VAL A 152 42.47 4.31 25.02
CA VAL A 152 41.54 5.04 24.14
C VAL A 152 41.68 6.53 24.39
N ARG A 153 41.89 7.32 23.34
CA ARG A 153 41.92 8.78 23.38
C ARG A 153 40.70 9.34 22.64
N ILE A 154 39.87 10.10 23.35
CA ILE A 154 38.69 10.72 22.77
C ILE A 154 39.06 12.10 22.20
N HIS A 155 38.61 12.37 20.99
CA HIS A 155 38.75 13.66 20.32
C HIS A 155 37.37 14.27 20.04
N LEU A 156 37.31 15.60 20.06
CA LEU A 156 36.19 16.36 19.52
C LEU A 156 36.42 16.62 18.03
N ALA A 157 35.38 16.54 17.21
CA ALA A 157 35.46 16.82 15.79
C ALA A 157 34.20 17.54 15.31
N ALA A 158 34.31 18.30 14.22
CA ALA A 158 33.15 18.85 13.54
C ALA A 158 32.28 17.73 12.97
N ASN A 159 30.97 17.90 12.96
CA ASN A 159 30.03 16.89 12.47
C ASN A 159 30.33 16.49 11.02
N SER A 160 30.68 17.46 10.17
CA SER A 160 31.08 17.20 8.77
C SER A 160 32.34 16.33 8.66
N LEU A 161 33.29 16.47 9.59
CA LEU A 161 34.49 15.64 9.65
C LEU A 161 34.16 14.23 10.14
N ILE A 162 33.30 14.11 11.16
CA ILE A 162 32.79 12.81 11.64
C ILE A 162 32.11 12.07 10.47
N ASP A 163 31.24 12.75 9.73
CA ASP A 163 30.53 12.17 8.58
C ASP A 163 31.50 11.72 7.47
N SER A 164 32.52 12.54 7.18
CA SER A 164 33.56 12.20 6.22
C SER A 164 34.33 10.95 6.63
N LEU A 165 34.68 10.80 7.92
CA LEU A 165 35.42 9.63 8.40
C LEU A 165 34.57 8.37 8.42
N LEU A 166 33.28 8.48 8.79
CA LEU A 166 32.35 7.35 8.76
C LEU A 166 32.08 6.84 7.33
N THR A 167 32.24 7.70 6.33
CA THR A 167 32.13 7.30 4.91
C THR A 167 33.17 6.24 4.54
N HIS A 168 34.35 6.21 5.18
CA HIS A 168 35.34 5.16 4.97
C HIS A 168 34.83 3.78 5.42
N PHE A 169 34.11 3.72 6.54
CA PHE A 169 33.48 2.48 7.02
C PHE A 169 32.33 2.05 6.12
N ASP A 170 31.54 3.01 5.65
CA ASP A 170 30.43 2.75 4.74
C ASP A 170 30.94 2.16 3.41
N GLN A 171 31.95 2.77 2.80
CA GLN A 171 32.58 2.28 1.56
C GLN A 171 33.23 0.89 1.72
N ALA A 172 33.91 0.65 2.85
CA ALA A 172 34.51 -0.66 3.12
C ALA A 172 33.45 -1.73 3.40
N SER A 173 32.36 -1.38 4.10
CA SER A 173 31.22 -2.27 4.30
C SER A 173 30.55 -2.61 2.96
N ALA A 174 30.49 -1.66 2.03
CA ALA A 174 29.96 -1.85 0.69
C ALA A 174 30.84 -2.76 -0.19
N SER A 175 32.16 -2.71 -0.03
CA SER A 175 33.08 -3.63 -0.74
C SER A 175 33.11 -5.05 -0.18
N ALA A 176 32.65 -5.26 1.07
CA ALA A 176 32.48 -6.57 1.67
C ALA A 176 31.12 -7.23 1.32
N MET A 177 30.28 -6.60 0.49
CA MET A 177 28.95 -7.06 0.08
C MET A 177 28.95 -8.16 -1.01
N GLU A 178 30.01 -8.95 -1.12
CA GLU A 178 30.03 -10.15 -1.98
C GLU A 178 29.78 -11.47 -1.22
N ASP A 179 29.24 -11.42 0.02
CA ASP A 179 28.82 -12.61 0.77
C ASP A 179 27.32 -12.58 1.11
N ASP A 180 26.51 -13.11 0.18
CA ASP A 180 25.03 -13.11 0.12
C ASP A 180 24.37 -13.84 1.32
N GLU A 181 25.09 -14.70 2.04
CA GLU A 181 24.52 -15.55 3.09
C GLU A 181 24.38 -14.82 4.44
N THR A 182 25.21 -13.81 4.73
CA THR A 182 25.20 -13.09 6.01
C THR A 182 24.16 -11.97 6.09
N ASP A 183 23.81 -11.34 4.96
CA ASP A 183 22.86 -10.22 4.92
C ASP A 183 21.41 -10.71 5.13
N THR A 184 21.06 -11.88 4.59
CA THR A 184 19.72 -12.45 4.78
C THR A 184 19.43 -12.80 6.24
N ALA A 185 20.42 -13.29 6.97
CA ALA A 185 20.31 -13.60 8.40
C ALA A 185 20.07 -12.33 9.22
N ARG A 186 20.83 -11.25 8.92
CA ARG A 186 20.67 -9.95 9.56
C ARG A 186 19.30 -9.32 9.28
N LEU A 187 18.83 -9.39 8.02
CA LEU A 187 17.51 -8.87 7.65
C LEU A 187 16.36 -9.63 8.34
N ARG A 188 16.52 -10.93 8.57
CA ARG A 188 15.57 -11.72 9.37
C ARG A 188 15.59 -11.30 10.84
N GLU A 189 16.77 -11.14 11.44
CA GLU A 189 16.90 -10.69 12.83
C GLU A 189 16.23 -9.33 13.06
N MET A 190 16.49 -8.35 12.18
CA MET A 190 15.86 -7.03 12.22
C MET A 190 14.33 -7.09 12.07
N ALA A 191 13.83 -8.03 11.25
CA ALA A 191 12.40 -8.24 11.07
C ALA A 191 11.71 -8.85 12.30
N GLU A 192 12.46 -9.55 13.15
CA GLU A 192 11.98 -10.21 14.36
C GLU A 192 12.11 -9.33 15.62
N GLU A 193 12.65 -8.11 15.49
CA GLU A 193 12.68 -7.14 16.58
C GLU A 193 11.26 -6.71 17.01
N ALA A 194 11.00 -6.71 18.32
CA ALA A 194 9.70 -6.36 18.90
C ALA A 194 9.11 -5.03 18.37
N PRO A 195 9.85 -3.91 18.26
CA PRO A 195 9.30 -2.65 17.75
C PRO A 195 8.86 -2.70 16.28
N VAL A 196 9.44 -3.60 15.48
CA VAL A 196 9.08 -3.80 14.07
C VAL A 196 7.81 -4.66 14.00
N ILE A 197 7.77 -5.74 14.77
CA ILE A 197 6.60 -6.62 14.91
C ILE A 197 5.37 -5.80 15.34
N ASP A 198 5.51 -5.00 16.40
CA ASP A 198 4.42 -4.19 16.94
C ASP A 198 3.92 -3.15 15.94
N PHE A 199 4.83 -2.52 15.19
CA PHE A 199 4.47 -1.54 14.18
C PHE A 199 3.68 -2.18 13.03
N VAL A 200 4.15 -3.31 12.48
CA VAL A 200 3.44 -4.02 11.40
C VAL A 200 2.09 -4.54 11.89
N ASN A 201 2.02 -5.12 13.09
CA ASN A 201 0.77 -5.57 13.70
C ASN A 201 -0.22 -4.40 13.90
N THR A 202 0.28 -3.23 14.31
CA THR A 202 -0.55 -2.02 14.47
C THR A 202 -1.13 -1.56 13.14
N ILE A 203 -0.33 -1.52 12.07
CA ILE A 203 -0.80 -1.17 10.73
C ILE A 203 -1.88 -2.15 10.26
N PHE A 204 -1.66 -3.45 10.44
CA PHE A 204 -2.61 -4.48 10.02
C PHE A 204 -3.93 -4.36 10.78
N ASN A 205 -3.86 -4.21 12.11
CA ASN A 205 -5.03 -4.02 12.95
C ASN A 205 -5.81 -2.75 12.59
N GLN A 206 -5.10 -1.64 12.37
CA GLN A 206 -5.72 -0.39 11.97
C GLN A 206 -6.44 -0.53 10.63
N ALA A 207 -5.79 -1.11 9.63
CA ALA A 207 -6.36 -1.34 8.31
C ALA A 207 -7.62 -2.23 8.36
N LEU A 208 -7.57 -3.31 9.15
CA LEU A 208 -8.73 -4.18 9.36
C LEU A 208 -9.88 -3.40 10.01
N ASN A 209 -9.63 -2.72 11.14
CA ASN A 209 -10.65 -1.99 11.89
C ASN A 209 -11.31 -0.87 11.08
N GLU A 210 -10.56 -0.20 10.21
CA GLU A 210 -11.05 0.85 9.34
C GLU A 210 -11.70 0.33 8.04
N GLY A 211 -11.68 -0.98 7.80
CA GLY A 211 -12.24 -1.59 6.58
C GLY A 211 -11.45 -1.24 5.31
N ALA A 212 -10.14 -1.03 5.42
CA ALA A 212 -9.29 -0.70 4.28
C ALA A 212 -9.20 -1.86 3.27
N SER A 213 -9.28 -1.56 1.97
CA SER A 213 -9.11 -2.54 0.90
C SER A 213 -7.66 -2.93 0.67
N ASP A 214 -6.74 -1.97 0.82
CA ASP A 214 -5.32 -2.15 0.55
C ASP A 214 -4.48 -1.29 1.52
N ILE A 215 -3.29 -1.77 1.86
CA ILE A 215 -2.24 -1.03 2.58
C ILE A 215 -1.09 -0.81 1.59
N HIS A 216 -0.59 0.42 1.53
CA HIS A 216 0.56 0.81 0.74
C HIS A 216 1.70 1.21 1.68
N ILE A 217 2.89 0.67 1.47
CA ILE A 217 4.11 1.04 2.20
C ILE A 217 5.13 1.48 1.15
N GLU A 218 5.44 2.78 1.13
CA GLU A 218 6.21 3.37 0.04
C GLU A 218 7.37 4.21 0.58
N PRO A 219 8.62 3.93 0.15
CA PRO A 219 9.77 4.72 0.53
C PRO A 219 9.84 6.03 -0.25
N SER A 220 10.55 6.98 0.33
CA SER A 220 11.01 8.23 -0.27
C SER A 220 12.44 8.47 0.23
N GLU A 221 13.06 9.55 -0.23
CA GLU A 221 14.48 9.85 0.05
C GLU A 221 14.85 9.80 1.54
N HIS A 222 14.03 10.39 2.43
CA HIS A 222 14.35 10.49 3.87
C HIS A 222 13.36 9.79 4.80
N MET A 223 12.24 9.32 4.27
CA MET A 223 11.14 8.73 5.04
C MET A 223 10.40 7.69 4.22
N PHE A 224 9.54 6.91 4.86
CA PHE A 224 8.55 6.12 4.17
C PHE A 224 7.16 6.41 4.72
N GLN A 225 6.15 6.25 3.87
CA GLN A 225 4.76 6.45 4.22
C GLN A 225 4.01 5.13 4.21
N VAL A 226 3.07 5.01 5.14
CA VAL A 226 2.07 3.96 5.15
C VAL A 226 0.73 4.60 4.85
N ARG A 227 0.06 4.14 3.80
CA ARG A 227 -1.25 4.63 3.37
C ARG A 227 -2.24 3.47 3.34
N SER A 228 -3.49 3.73 3.70
CA SER A 228 -4.57 2.76 3.56
C SER A 228 -5.58 3.26 2.55
N ARG A 229 -6.04 2.37 1.66
CA ARG A 229 -7.15 2.65 0.76
C ARG A 229 -8.46 2.33 1.46
N ILE A 230 -9.29 3.34 1.69
CA ILE A 230 -10.61 3.21 2.31
C ILE A 230 -11.61 3.79 1.32
N ASP A 231 -12.62 3.01 0.95
CA ASP A 231 -13.66 3.41 -0.02
C ASP A 231 -13.08 3.99 -1.33
N GLY A 232 -11.98 3.40 -1.79
CA GLY A 232 -11.27 3.79 -3.02
C GLY A 232 -10.28 4.96 -2.86
N VAL A 233 -10.26 5.65 -1.72
CA VAL A 233 -9.40 6.83 -1.48
C VAL A 233 -8.20 6.46 -0.60
N LEU A 234 -7.00 6.97 -0.94
CA LEU A 234 -5.79 6.75 -0.15
C LEU A 234 -5.68 7.75 1.01
N HIS A 235 -5.48 7.22 2.21
CA HIS A 235 -5.29 8.00 3.43
C HIS A 235 -3.93 7.69 4.04
N VAL A 236 -3.13 8.72 4.33
CA VAL A 236 -1.86 8.56 5.05
C VAL A 236 -2.16 8.17 6.50
N LYS A 237 -1.61 7.04 6.96
CA LYS A 237 -1.81 6.49 8.31
C LYS A 237 -0.58 6.63 9.19
N ALA A 238 0.60 6.48 8.60
CA ALA A 238 1.86 6.69 9.30
C ALA A 238 2.92 7.28 8.37
N THR A 239 3.84 8.02 8.96
CA THR A 239 5.11 8.43 8.35
C THR A 239 6.21 8.01 9.30
N GLN A 240 7.26 7.39 8.78
CA GLN A 240 8.37 6.86 9.57
C GLN A 240 9.72 7.20 8.94
N PRO A 241 10.79 7.30 9.73
CA PRO A 241 12.14 7.53 9.21
C PRO A 241 12.63 6.40 8.30
N ARG A 242 13.40 6.73 7.25
CA ARG A 242 13.92 5.75 6.26
C ARG A 242 14.70 4.59 6.90
N ARG A 243 15.38 4.83 8.03
CA ARG A 243 16.15 3.79 8.76
C ARG A 243 15.34 2.57 9.22
N ARG A 244 14.02 2.70 9.40
CA ARG A 244 13.15 1.58 9.83
C ARG A 244 12.59 0.78 8.65
N PHE A 245 12.74 1.29 7.43
CA PHE A 245 12.03 0.78 6.26
C PHE A 245 12.42 -0.66 5.92
N ASP A 246 13.71 -0.97 5.90
CA ASP A 246 14.20 -2.28 5.48
C ASP A 246 13.74 -3.40 6.42
N ALA A 247 13.68 -3.13 7.73
CA ALA A 247 13.14 -4.07 8.72
C ALA A 247 11.64 -4.31 8.52
N VAL A 248 10.87 -3.25 8.20
CA VAL A 248 9.43 -3.36 7.90
C VAL A 248 9.19 -4.16 6.62
N VAL A 249 9.95 -3.90 5.55
CA VAL A 249 9.86 -4.64 4.30
C VAL A 249 10.21 -6.11 4.51
N SER A 250 11.31 -6.41 5.20
CA SER A 250 11.71 -7.78 5.54
C SER A 250 10.66 -8.51 6.37
N ARG A 251 10.03 -7.83 7.35
CA ARG A 251 8.94 -8.40 8.15
C ARG A 251 7.71 -8.73 7.31
N VAL A 252 7.31 -7.85 6.41
CA VAL A 252 6.19 -8.12 5.50
C VAL A 252 6.52 -9.30 4.58
N LYS A 253 7.72 -9.32 3.97
CA LYS A 253 8.19 -10.42 3.12
C LYS A 253 8.19 -11.77 3.84
N LEU A 254 8.67 -11.79 5.08
CA LEU A 254 8.65 -12.98 5.94
C LEU A 254 7.22 -13.48 6.16
N LEU A 255 6.28 -12.59 6.50
CA LEU A 255 4.87 -12.95 6.73
C LEU A 255 4.17 -13.45 5.47
N SER A 256 4.58 -12.99 4.29
CA SER A 256 3.99 -13.39 3.01
C SER A 256 4.72 -14.53 2.30
N GLY A 257 5.78 -15.09 2.90
CA GLY A 257 6.58 -16.16 2.31
C GLY A 257 7.39 -15.75 1.07
N MET A 258 7.76 -14.46 0.97
CA MET A 258 8.58 -13.93 -0.12
C MET A 258 10.07 -14.03 0.22
N ASP A 259 10.93 -13.96 -0.80
CA ASP A 259 12.38 -13.92 -0.62
C ASP A 259 12.81 -12.54 -0.09
N ILE A 260 13.39 -12.54 1.11
CA ILE A 260 13.85 -11.35 1.82
C ILE A 260 15.13 -10.78 1.16
N ALA A 261 15.96 -11.65 0.59
CA ALA A 261 17.24 -11.32 -0.03
C ALA A 261 17.05 -10.58 -1.35
N GLU A 262 16.14 -11.10 -2.18
CA GLU A 262 15.88 -10.51 -3.49
C GLU A 262 15.08 -9.22 -3.35
N ARG A 263 15.66 -8.09 -3.77
CA ARG A 263 15.04 -6.75 -3.68
C ARG A 263 15.06 -5.99 -5.01
N ARG A 264 15.62 -6.59 -6.06
CA ARG A 264 15.84 -6.01 -7.38
C ARG A 264 14.75 -6.41 -8.38
N LEU A 265 13.98 -7.45 -8.07
CA LEU A 265 12.89 -7.96 -8.89
C LEU A 265 11.54 -7.80 -8.19
N PRO A 266 10.44 -7.58 -8.93
CA PRO A 266 9.11 -7.66 -8.37
C PRO A 266 8.84 -9.04 -7.79
N GLN A 267 8.08 -9.10 -6.70
CA GLN A 267 7.68 -10.34 -6.05
C GLN A 267 6.22 -10.29 -5.63
N ASP A 268 5.55 -11.44 -5.65
CA ASP A 268 4.20 -11.58 -5.12
C ASP A 268 4.17 -12.70 -4.07
N GLY A 269 3.54 -12.42 -2.93
CA GLY A 269 3.39 -13.34 -1.83
C GLY A 269 1.92 -13.53 -1.46
N ARG A 270 1.53 -14.77 -1.16
CA ARG A 270 0.20 -15.09 -0.65
C ARG A 270 0.32 -16.02 0.54
N GLN A 271 -0.23 -15.60 1.68
CA GLN A 271 -0.18 -16.40 2.89
C GLN A 271 -1.45 -16.20 3.74
N THR A 272 -1.94 -17.27 4.35
CA THR A 272 -2.93 -17.13 5.43
C THR A 272 -2.18 -16.80 6.72
N ILE A 273 -2.48 -15.65 7.31
CA ILE A 273 -1.89 -15.20 8.58
C ILE A 273 -2.97 -14.98 9.63
N ARG A 274 -2.56 -14.86 10.89
CA ARG A 274 -3.48 -14.57 12.00
C ARG A 274 -3.17 -13.20 12.59
N ILE A 275 -4.15 -12.30 12.57
CA ILE A 275 -4.04 -10.93 13.09
C ILE A 275 -5.11 -10.74 14.16
N SER A 276 -4.71 -10.40 15.40
CA SER A 276 -5.63 -10.20 16.54
C SER A 276 -6.64 -11.34 16.75
N GLY A 277 -6.22 -12.58 16.47
CA GLY A 277 -7.05 -13.77 16.63
C GLY A 277 -7.90 -14.16 15.41
N GLU A 278 -8.02 -13.29 14.39
CA GLU A 278 -8.73 -13.54 13.14
C GLU A 278 -7.80 -14.12 12.06
N GLU A 279 -8.30 -15.07 11.26
CA GLU A 279 -7.59 -15.53 10.06
C GLU A 279 -7.81 -14.54 8.91
N VAL A 280 -6.72 -14.21 8.20
CA VAL A 280 -6.71 -13.26 7.09
C VAL A 280 -5.87 -13.84 5.95
N ASP A 281 -6.42 -13.89 4.74
CA ASP A 281 -5.65 -14.15 3.51
C ASP A 281 -4.91 -12.85 3.15
N LEU A 282 -3.60 -12.85 3.38
CA LEU A 282 -2.71 -11.75 3.06
C LEU A 282 -2.17 -11.97 1.64
N ARG A 283 -2.38 -11.00 0.76
CA ARG A 283 -1.74 -10.91 -0.55
C ARG A 283 -0.83 -9.71 -0.57
N VAL A 284 0.42 -9.89 -0.98
CA VAL A 284 1.43 -8.82 -1.02
C VAL A 284 2.06 -8.79 -2.40
N SER A 285 2.26 -7.59 -2.93
CA SER A 285 3.09 -7.34 -4.10
C SER A 285 4.23 -6.40 -3.71
N SER A 286 5.45 -6.74 -4.09
CA SER A 286 6.66 -5.94 -3.94
C SER A 286 7.12 -5.42 -5.29
N LEU A 287 7.44 -4.13 -5.37
CA LEU A 287 7.94 -3.49 -6.58
C LEU A 287 9.19 -2.67 -6.25
N PRO A 288 10.35 -2.95 -6.87
CA PRO A 288 11.54 -2.11 -6.73
C PRO A 288 11.29 -0.69 -7.25
N THR A 289 11.66 0.32 -6.46
CA THR A 289 11.57 1.75 -6.82
C THR A 289 12.90 2.46 -6.53
N SER A 290 13.03 3.73 -6.93
CA SER A 290 14.27 4.51 -6.78
C SER A 290 14.80 4.61 -5.34
N TRP A 291 13.93 4.48 -4.33
CA TRP A 291 14.30 4.66 -2.91
C TRP A 291 14.16 3.39 -2.06
N GLY A 292 13.84 2.25 -2.69
CA GLY A 292 13.57 0.96 -2.04
C GLY A 292 12.33 0.27 -2.62
N GLU A 293 11.82 -0.77 -1.97
CA GLU A 293 10.68 -1.55 -2.46
C GLU A 293 9.32 -0.96 -2.07
N GLY A 294 8.50 -0.54 -3.04
CA GLY A 294 7.10 -0.26 -2.77
C GLY A 294 6.33 -1.55 -2.49
N LEU A 295 5.64 -1.64 -1.35
CA LEU A 295 4.78 -2.78 -1.03
C LEU A 295 3.31 -2.39 -1.10
N VAL A 296 2.50 -3.25 -1.70
CA VAL A 296 1.03 -3.18 -1.65
C VAL A 296 0.49 -4.47 -1.06
N LEU A 297 -0.31 -4.35 0.00
CA LEU A 297 -0.87 -5.48 0.73
C LEU A 297 -2.39 -5.42 0.67
N ARG A 298 -3.02 -6.56 0.41
CA ARG A 298 -4.47 -6.74 0.50
C ARG A 298 -4.77 -7.73 1.61
N LEU A 299 -5.58 -7.29 2.58
CA LEU A 299 -6.01 -8.09 3.72
C LEU A 299 -7.45 -8.57 3.48
N LEU A 300 -7.62 -9.85 3.16
CA LEU A 300 -8.94 -10.44 2.99
C LEU A 300 -9.30 -11.22 4.25
N ARG A 301 -10.22 -10.69 5.05
CA ARG A 301 -10.70 -11.41 6.25
C ARG A 301 -11.31 -12.74 5.83
N LYS A 302 -10.83 -13.84 6.43
CA LYS A 302 -11.57 -15.11 6.44
C LYS A 302 -12.61 -15.02 7.55
N GLN A 303 -13.70 -14.26 7.38
CA GLN A 303 -14.77 -14.26 8.39
C GLN A 303 -16.13 -14.62 7.83
N ARG A 304 -16.64 -15.72 8.40
CA ARG A 304 -18.00 -16.01 8.90
C ARG A 304 -19.16 -15.38 8.16
N THR A 305 -19.96 -16.27 7.58
CA THR A 305 -21.38 -16.15 7.25
C THR A 305 -21.73 -14.81 6.63
N LEU A 306 -21.68 -14.81 5.31
CA LEU A 306 -22.48 -13.96 4.48
C LEU A 306 -23.84 -13.61 5.20
N LEU A 307 -24.06 -12.31 5.51
CA LEU A 307 -25.34 -11.73 5.97
C LEU A 307 -26.48 -12.00 4.96
N ASP A 308 -27.74 -11.98 5.38
CA ASP A 308 -28.89 -12.06 4.45
C ASP A 308 -28.85 -10.96 3.36
N LEU A 309 -29.49 -11.18 2.20
CA LEU A 309 -29.73 -10.19 1.13
C LEU A 309 -30.12 -8.79 1.66
N SER A 310 -30.78 -8.68 2.81
CA SER A 310 -31.09 -7.43 3.50
C SER A 310 -29.86 -6.53 3.76
N GLY A 311 -28.68 -7.12 3.90
CA GLY A 311 -27.41 -6.41 4.09
C GLY A 311 -26.84 -5.77 2.82
N LEU A 312 -27.37 -6.05 1.62
CA LEU A 312 -26.93 -5.43 0.36
C LEU A 312 -27.44 -3.99 0.17
N GLY A 313 -28.37 -3.54 1.00
CA GLY A 313 -29.04 -2.24 0.81
C GLY A 313 -30.13 -2.25 -0.27
N LEU A 314 -30.60 -3.44 -0.67
CA LEU A 314 -31.76 -3.59 -1.56
C LEU A 314 -33.06 -3.59 -0.74
N TYR A 315 -33.97 -2.66 -1.08
CA TYR A 315 -35.24 -2.48 -0.37
C TYR A 315 -36.42 -2.33 -1.33
N GLY A 316 -37.61 -2.70 -0.83
CA GLY A 316 -38.87 -2.60 -1.56
C GLY A 316 -38.82 -3.31 -2.91
N ARG A 317 -39.38 -2.68 -3.94
CA ARG A 317 -39.57 -3.27 -5.27
C ARG A 317 -38.28 -3.85 -5.90
N ALA A 318 -37.13 -3.24 -5.66
CA ALA A 318 -35.86 -3.74 -6.21
C ALA A 318 -35.47 -5.10 -5.61
N ARG A 319 -35.74 -5.29 -4.31
CA ARG A 319 -35.57 -6.57 -3.64
C ARG A 319 -36.59 -7.59 -4.14
N ASP A 320 -37.86 -7.20 -4.21
CA ASP A 320 -38.93 -8.10 -4.65
C ASP A 320 -38.67 -8.66 -6.05
N VAL A 321 -38.22 -7.81 -6.98
CA VAL A 321 -37.85 -8.24 -8.34
C VAL A 321 -36.65 -9.19 -8.33
N LEU A 322 -35.63 -8.94 -7.52
CA LEU A 322 -34.49 -9.86 -7.43
C LEU A 322 -34.92 -11.21 -6.83
N ASP A 323 -35.73 -11.19 -5.78
CA ASP A 323 -36.25 -12.40 -5.14
C ASP A 323 -37.12 -13.22 -6.11
N ASP A 324 -37.94 -12.57 -6.93
CA ASP A 324 -38.72 -13.22 -7.99
C ASP A 324 -37.81 -13.86 -9.04
N LEU A 325 -36.80 -13.12 -9.53
CA LEU A 325 -35.84 -13.65 -10.51
C LEU A 325 -35.04 -14.84 -9.98
N LEU A 326 -34.68 -14.86 -8.69
CA LEU A 326 -33.95 -15.97 -8.06
C LEU A 326 -34.81 -17.22 -7.83
N ARG A 327 -36.15 -17.11 -7.96
CA ARG A 327 -37.08 -18.24 -7.90
C ARG A 327 -37.33 -18.89 -9.26
N GLU A 328 -36.92 -18.25 -10.35
CA GLU A 328 -37.03 -18.83 -11.69
C GLU A 328 -36.19 -20.10 -11.80
N ASN A 329 -36.72 -21.11 -12.51
CA ASN A 329 -36.03 -22.38 -12.70
C ASN A 329 -34.89 -22.27 -13.72
N HIS A 330 -34.94 -21.27 -14.60
CA HIS A 330 -33.95 -21.08 -15.64
C HIS A 330 -33.87 -19.62 -16.12
N GLY A 331 -32.78 -19.30 -16.81
CA GLY A 331 -32.53 -17.96 -17.33
C GLY A 331 -31.20 -17.40 -16.85
N ILE A 332 -30.78 -16.27 -17.42
CA ILE A 332 -29.53 -15.60 -17.04
C ILE A 332 -29.79 -14.31 -16.26
N ILE A 333 -29.14 -14.17 -15.10
CA ILE A 333 -29.12 -12.96 -14.28
C ILE A 333 -27.70 -12.39 -14.30
N LEU A 334 -27.58 -11.12 -14.69
CA LEU A 334 -26.28 -10.44 -14.83
C LEU A 334 -26.16 -9.29 -13.84
N VAL A 335 -25.17 -9.37 -12.97
CA VAL A 335 -24.79 -8.26 -12.07
C VAL A 335 -23.71 -7.43 -12.76
N THR A 336 -24.00 -6.16 -12.97
CA THR A 336 -23.10 -5.26 -13.73
C THR A 336 -22.53 -4.14 -12.87
N GLY A 337 -21.35 -3.67 -13.24
CA GLY A 337 -20.70 -2.53 -12.59
C GLY A 337 -19.17 -2.55 -12.73
N PRO A 338 -18.51 -1.42 -12.41
CA PRO A 338 -17.05 -1.35 -12.42
C PRO A 338 -16.42 -2.24 -11.35
N THR A 339 -15.09 -2.31 -11.35
CA THR A 339 -14.35 -3.01 -10.29
C THR A 339 -14.64 -2.37 -8.92
N GLY A 340 -14.82 -3.19 -7.88
CA GLY A 340 -15.11 -2.72 -6.53
C GLY A 340 -16.57 -2.31 -6.27
N SER A 341 -17.49 -2.46 -7.23
CA SER A 341 -18.91 -2.10 -7.04
C SER A 341 -19.75 -3.12 -6.27
N GLY A 342 -19.13 -4.14 -5.66
CA GLY A 342 -19.84 -5.18 -4.89
C GLY A 342 -20.46 -6.32 -5.69
N LYS A 343 -20.11 -6.52 -6.98
CA LYS A 343 -20.71 -7.57 -7.84
C LYS A 343 -20.60 -8.98 -7.24
N SER A 344 -19.40 -9.38 -6.84
CA SER A 344 -19.16 -10.69 -6.22
C SER A 344 -19.99 -10.82 -4.94
N THR A 345 -20.00 -9.79 -4.09
CA THR A 345 -20.81 -9.77 -2.87
C THR A 345 -22.30 -9.98 -3.17
N THR A 346 -22.85 -9.33 -4.20
CA THR A 346 -24.23 -9.53 -4.63
C THR A 346 -24.48 -10.96 -5.12
N LEU A 347 -23.59 -11.52 -5.94
CA LEU A 347 -23.72 -12.90 -6.43
C LEU A 347 -23.69 -13.93 -5.31
N TYR A 348 -22.77 -13.79 -4.35
CA TYR A 348 -22.67 -14.70 -3.22
C TYR A 348 -23.92 -14.68 -2.32
N ARG A 349 -24.55 -13.51 -2.15
CA ARG A 349 -25.84 -13.38 -1.43
C ARG A 349 -27.01 -14.00 -2.20
N ALA A 350 -27.02 -13.81 -3.52
CA ALA A 350 -28.00 -14.45 -4.39
C ALA A 350 -27.87 -15.98 -4.32
N LEU A 351 -26.64 -16.50 -4.35
CA LEU A 351 -26.34 -17.92 -4.18
C LEU A 351 -26.83 -18.47 -2.83
N GLU A 352 -26.58 -17.75 -1.75
CA GLU A 352 -27.06 -18.13 -0.42
C GLU A 352 -28.60 -18.20 -0.34
N THR A 353 -29.27 -17.30 -1.06
CA THR A 353 -30.75 -17.27 -1.12
C THR A 353 -31.33 -18.46 -1.89
N VAL A 354 -30.63 -18.93 -2.93
CA VAL A 354 -31.05 -20.10 -3.69
C VAL A 354 -30.51 -21.42 -3.11
N ASN A 355 -29.62 -21.37 -2.13
CA ASN A 355 -29.05 -22.52 -1.45
C ASN A 355 -30.04 -23.09 -0.40
N ASP A 356 -31.02 -23.83 -0.90
CA ASP A 356 -32.05 -24.50 -0.10
C ASP A 356 -31.70 -25.95 0.30
N GLY A 357 -30.50 -26.43 -0.10
CA GLY A 357 -30.05 -27.80 0.12
C GLY A 357 -30.71 -28.84 -0.78
N ILE A 358 -31.61 -28.43 -1.68
CA ILE A 358 -32.29 -29.29 -2.66
C ILE A 358 -31.65 -29.10 -4.05
N ARG A 359 -31.43 -27.85 -4.44
CA ARG A 359 -30.80 -27.49 -5.73
C ARG A 359 -29.31 -27.75 -5.71
N LYS A 360 -28.78 -28.38 -6.76
CA LYS A 360 -27.34 -28.53 -6.98
C LYS A 360 -26.76 -27.24 -7.55
N ILE A 361 -25.92 -26.59 -6.76
CA ILE A 361 -25.28 -25.32 -7.12
C ILE A 361 -23.81 -25.56 -7.43
N ILE A 362 -23.36 -25.11 -8.60
CA ILE A 362 -21.95 -25.21 -9.02
C ILE A 362 -21.45 -23.86 -9.52
N THR A 363 -20.28 -23.43 -9.07
CA THR A 363 -19.66 -22.15 -9.48
C THR A 363 -18.34 -22.37 -10.21
N ILE A 364 -17.98 -21.43 -11.07
CA ILE A 364 -16.63 -21.29 -11.62
C ILE A 364 -16.12 -19.86 -11.44
N GLU A 365 -14.95 -19.70 -10.81
CA GLU A 365 -14.46 -18.42 -10.28
C GLU A 365 -12.95 -18.24 -10.48
N ASP A 366 -12.47 -16.99 -10.48
CA ASP A 366 -11.06 -16.62 -10.68
C ASP A 366 -10.62 -15.46 -9.75
N PRO A 367 -10.20 -15.72 -8.49
CA PRO A 367 -10.27 -16.97 -7.75
C PRO A 367 -11.62 -17.12 -7.01
N VAL A 368 -11.80 -18.24 -6.30
CA VAL A 368 -12.90 -18.38 -5.32
C VAL A 368 -12.64 -17.42 -4.14
N GLU A 369 -13.60 -16.54 -3.85
CA GLU A 369 -13.43 -15.50 -2.82
C GLU A 369 -13.69 -16.02 -1.40
N TYR A 370 -14.78 -16.78 -1.23
CA TYR A 370 -15.18 -17.37 0.06
C TYR A 370 -15.74 -18.79 -0.16
N ASP A 371 -15.56 -19.65 0.84
CA ASP A 371 -16.13 -21.00 0.86
C ASP A 371 -17.62 -20.95 1.25
N MET A 372 -18.47 -21.59 0.45
CA MET A 372 -19.92 -21.67 0.65
C MET A 372 -20.34 -23.12 0.88
N THR A 373 -20.77 -23.41 2.10
CA THR A 373 -21.32 -24.74 2.42
C THR A 373 -22.53 -25.07 1.55
N GLY A 374 -22.54 -26.25 0.94
CA GLY A 374 -23.61 -26.70 0.04
C GLY A 374 -23.43 -26.29 -1.42
N VAL A 375 -22.38 -25.53 -1.76
CA VAL A 375 -22.07 -25.09 -3.13
C VAL A 375 -20.77 -25.75 -3.59
N SER A 376 -20.77 -26.35 -4.80
CA SER A 376 -19.56 -26.90 -5.40
C SER A 376 -18.79 -25.81 -6.13
N GLN A 377 -17.72 -25.28 -5.54
CA GLN A 377 -16.98 -24.16 -6.10
C GLN A 377 -15.73 -24.62 -6.86
N ILE A 378 -15.59 -24.17 -8.11
CA ILE A 378 -14.47 -24.51 -8.99
C ILE A 378 -13.64 -23.26 -9.24
N GLN A 379 -12.34 -23.32 -8.97
CA GLN A 379 -11.42 -22.26 -9.36
C GLN A 379 -10.83 -22.54 -10.75
N THR A 380 -10.73 -21.52 -11.59
CA THR A 380 -9.95 -21.57 -12.84
C THR A 380 -8.47 -21.80 -12.54
N LYS A 381 -7.79 -22.47 -13.47
CA LYS A 381 -6.35 -22.77 -13.41
C LYS A 381 -5.74 -22.55 -14.78
N SER A 382 -5.36 -21.31 -15.05
CA SER A 382 -4.83 -20.87 -16.34
C SER A 382 -3.56 -21.63 -16.74
N GLU A 383 -2.76 -22.07 -15.76
CA GLU A 383 -1.49 -22.78 -15.96
C GLU A 383 -1.67 -24.14 -16.65
N ILE A 384 -2.83 -24.77 -16.47
CA ILE A 384 -3.18 -26.06 -17.09
C ILE A 384 -4.29 -25.93 -18.15
N GLY A 385 -4.61 -24.69 -18.56
CA GLY A 385 -5.67 -24.41 -19.53
C GLY A 385 -7.06 -24.83 -19.04
N TYR A 386 -7.35 -24.64 -17.75
CA TYR A 386 -8.66 -24.88 -17.16
C TYR A 386 -9.36 -23.53 -16.88
N ASP A 387 -9.92 -22.95 -17.96
CA ASP A 387 -10.56 -21.63 -18.00
C ASP A 387 -12.09 -21.69 -17.79
N PHE A 388 -12.75 -20.53 -17.84
CA PHE A 388 -14.20 -20.40 -17.68
C PHE A 388 -14.99 -21.25 -18.68
N ALA A 389 -14.66 -21.19 -19.98
CA ALA A 389 -15.37 -21.93 -21.01
C ALA A 389 -15.24 -23.46 -20.82
N ARG A 390 -14.02 -23.94 -20.56
CA ARG A 390 -13.77 -25.37 -20.35
C ARG A 390 -14.43 -25.87 -19.06
N GLY A 391 -14.33 -25.11 -17.98
CA GLY A 391 -14.97 -25.47 -16.72
C GLY A 391 -16.49 -25.43 -16.80
N LEU A 392 -17.08 -24.43 -17.46
CA LEU A 392 -18.53 -24.34 -17.68
C LEU A 392 -19.06 -25.54 -18.48
N ARG A 393 -18.34 -26.01 -19.51
CA ARG A 393 -18.71 -27.26 -20.20
C ARG A 393 -18.67 -28.48 -19.28
N ALA A 394 -17.73 -28.53 -18.35
CA ALA A 394 -17.66 -29.61 -17.38
C ALA A 394 -18.82 -29.55 -16.38
N ILE A 395 -19.17 -28.35 -15.91
CA ILE A 395 -20.30 -28.08 -15.03
C ILE A 395 -21.61 -28.59 -15.64
N LEU A 396 -21.87 -28.36 -16.93
CA LEU A 396 -23.08 -28.83 -17.60
C LEU A 396 -23.23 -30.37 -17.65
N ARG A 397 -22.16 -31.13 -17.38
CA ARG A 397 -22.22 -32.60 -17.26
C ARG A 397 -22.35 -33.07 -15.81
N GLN A 398 -22.51 -32.15 -14.87
CA GLN A 398 -22.66 -32.44 -13.45
C GLN A 398 -24.11 -32.35 -12.99
N ASP A 399 -25.10 -32.23 -13.89
CA ASP A 399 -26.51 -32.10 -13.52
C ASP A 399 -26.78 -30.93 -12.53
N PRO A 400 -26.30 -29.70 -12.82
CA PRO A 400 -26.55 -28.56 -11.95
C PRO A 400 -27.97 -28.00 -12.13
N ASP A 401 -28.54 -27.41 -11.07
CA ASP A 401 -29.75 -26.58 -11.17
C ASP A 401 -29.38 -25.10 -11.32
N VAL A 402 -28.37 -24.66 -10.56
CA VAL A 402 -27.88 -23.28 -10.54
C VAL A 402 -26.39 -23.27 -10.89
N ILE A 403 -26.04 -22.41 -11.84
CA ILE A 403 -24.66 -22.21 -12.27
C ILE A 403 -24.27 -20.75 -12.00
N MET A 404 -23.14 -20.53 -11.31
CA MET A 404 -22.54 -19.21 -11.21
C MET A 404 -21.21 -19.14 -11.96
N ILE A 405 -21.08 -18.14 -12.80
CA ILE A 405 -19.86 -17.85 -13.57
C ILE A 405 -19.33 -16.53 -13.04
N GLY A 406 -18.12 -16.51 -12.49
CA GLY A 406 -17.53 -15.31 -11.87
C GLY A 406 -17.64 -14.08 -12.77
N GLU A 407 -17.38 -14.24 -14.06
CA GLU A 407 -17.62 -13.22 -15.08
C GLU A 407 -17.65 -13.78 -16.50
N ILE A 408 -18.28 -13.05 -17.42
CA ILE A 408 -18.26 -13.35 -18.85
C ILE A 408 -17.32 -12.37 -19.56
N ARG A 409 -16.13 -12.82 -19.93
CA ARG A 409 -15.10 -12.01 -20.61
C ARG A 409 -15.08 -12.16 -22.13
N ASP A 410 -15.43 -13.35 -22.62
CA ASP A 410 -15.29 -13.77 -24.00
C ASP A 410 -16.60 -14.37 -24.56
N GLY A 411 -16.66 -14.47 -25.88
CA GLY A 411 -17.84 -14.95 -26.59
C GLY A 411 -18.15 -16.43 -26.40
N GLU A 412 -17.12 -17.24 -26.15
CA GLU A 412 -17.29 -18.68 -25.94
C GLU A 412 -18.01 -18.96 -24.62
N THR A 413 -17.54 -18.33 -23.54
CA THR A 413 -18.17 -18.35 -22.22
C THR A 413 -19.59 -17.78 -22.30
N ALA A 414 -19.79 -16.67 -23.02
CA ALA A 414 -21.09 -16.04 -23.21
C ALA A 414 -22.09 -16.99 -23.93
N ALA A 415 -21.65 -17.66 -24.99
CA ALA A 415 -22.46 -18.60 -25.76
C ALA A 415 -22.88 -19.82 -24.92
N ILE A 416 -21.94 -20.41 -24.17
CA ILE A 416 -22.24 -21.56 -23.31
C ILE A 416 -23.18 -21.15 -22.17
N ALA A 417 -22.97 -19.97 -21.56
CA ALA A 417 -23.85 -19.44 -20.51
C ALA A 417 -25.28 -19.22 -21.00
N ALA A 418 -25.45 -18.61 -22.19
CA ALA A 418 -26.75 -18.42 -22.80
C ALA A 418 -27.42 -19.77 -23.14
N GLN A 419 -26.65 -20.73 -23.66
CA GLN A 419 -27.17 -22.07 -23.94
C GLN A 419 -27.62 -22.76 -22.65
N ALA A 420 -26.84 -22.70 -21.57
CA ALA A 420 -27.20 -23.26 -20.27
C ALA A 420 -28.53 -22.68 -19.76
N ALA A 421 -28.68 -21.35 -19.85
CA ALA A 421 -29.90 -20.64 -19.46
C ALA A 421 -31.13 -21.08 -20.27
N LEU A 422 -30.96 -21.35 -21.56
CA LEU A 422 -32.02 -21.83 -22.45
C LEU A 422 -32.34 -23.32 -22.25
N THR A 423 -31.39 -24.11 -21.75
CA THR A 423 -31.58 -25.54 -21.51
C THR A 423 -31.99 -25.85 -20.07
N GLY A 424 -32.58 -24.89 -19.36
CA GLY A 424 -33.24 -25.15 -18.07
C GLY A 424 -32.39 -24.89 -16.83
N HIS A 425 -31.29 -24.15 -16.93
CA HIS A 425 -30.44 -23.81 -15.78
C HIS A 425 -30.63 -22.35 -15.38
N LEU A 426 -30.61 -22.07 -14.08
CA LEU A 426 -30.48 -20.68 -13.59
C LEU A 426 -29.00 -20.29 -13.61
N VAL A 427 -28.64 -19.31 -14.43
CA VAL A 427 -27.26 -18.85 -14.61
C VAL A 427 -27.08 -17.47 -13.97
N LEU A 428 -26.15 -17.35 -13.04
CA LEU A 428 -25.76 -16.10 -12.41
C LEU A 428 -24.37 -15.70 -12.91
N SER A 429 -24.18 -14.45 -13.34
CA SER A 429 -22.84 -13.98 -13.72
C SER A 429 -22.65 -12.48 -13.61
N THR A 430 -21.44 -12.01 -13.93
CA THR A 430 -21.11 -10.58 -13.95
C THR A 430 -20.64 -10.10 -15.33
N LEU A 431 -20.86 -8.80 -15.57
CA LEU A 431 -20.26 -8.07 -16.69
C LEU A 431 -19.69 -6.73 -16.20
N HIS A 432 -18.59 -6.31 -16.82
CA HIS A 432 -18.01 -4.99 -16.63
C HIS A 432 -18.65 -3.98 -17.57
N THR A 433 -19.81 -3.44 -17.17
CA THR A 433 -20.48 -2.35 -17.88
C THR A 433 -20.87 -1.24 -16.90
N ASN A 434 -20.95 0.00 -17.41
CA ASN A 434 -21.26 1.18 -16.60
C ASN A 434 -22.77 1.39 -16.39
N SER A 435 -23.61 0.52 -16.95
CA SER A 435 -25.07 0.54 -16.75
C SER A 435 -25.69 -0.80 -17.09
N ALA A 436 -26.81 -1.14 -16.46
CA ALA A 436 -27.55 -2.37 -16.75
C ALA A 436 -27.96 -2.49 -18.23
N LEU A 437 -28.36 -1.38 -18.87
CA LEU A 437 -28.74 -1.38 -20.29
C LEU A 437 -27.56 -1.67 -21.22
N ALA A 438 -26.34 -1.33 -20.80
CA ALA A 438 -25.12 -1.61 -21.57
C ALA A 438 -24.72 -3.10 -21.54
N ALA A 439 -25.34 -3.93 -20.69
CA ALA A 439 -25.12 -5.37 -20.69
C ALA A 439 -25.54 -6.02 -22.03
N ILE A 440 -26.67 -5.58 -22.60
CA ILE A 440 -27.23 -6.12 -23.84
C ILE A 440 -26.28 -5.91 -25.04
N PRO A 441 -25.87 -4.68 -25.41
CA PRO A 441 -24.92 -4.49 -26.49
C PRO A 441 -23.58 -5.16 -26.19
N ARG A 442 -23.15 -5.23 -24.92
CA ARG A 442 -21.92 -5.94 -24.56
C ARG A 442 -21.98 -7.44 -24.87
N LEU A 443 -23.11 -8.11 -24.62
CA LEU A 443 -23.30 -9.52 -24.99
C LEU A 443 -23.25 -9.70 -26.52
N ILE A 444 -23.86 -8.78 -27.27
CA ILE A 444 -23.81 -8.79 -28.74
C ILE A 444 -22.37 -8.58 -29.25
N ASP A 445 -21.62 -7.65 -28.65
CA ASP A 445 -20.20 -7.40 -28.97
C ASP A 445 -19.33 -8.62 -28.68
N LEU A 446 -19.71 -9.43 -27.68
CA LEU A 446 -19.06 -10.72 -27.39
C LEU A 446 -19.45 -11.82 -28.38
N GLY A 447 -20.37 -11.56 -29.32
CA GLY A 447 -20.76 -12.50 -30.37
C GLY A 447 -22.01 -13.31 -30.07
N LEU A 448 -22.81 -12.94 -29.07
CA LEU A 448 -24.13 -13.53 -28.89
C LEU A 448 -25.12 -12.95 -29.92
N GLU A 449 -25.85 -13.85 -30.57
CA GLU A 449 -26.93 -13.46 -31.47
C GLU A 449 -28.05 -12.73 -30.70
N PRO A 450 -28.60 -11.61 -31.20
CA PRO A 450 -29.58 -10.81 -30.47
C PRO A 450 -30.82 -11.58 -29.99
N PHE A 451 -31.23 -12.60 -30.74
CA PHE A 451 -32.38 -13.44 -30.36
C PHE A 451 -32.08 -14.34 -29.15
N LEU A 452 -30.82 -14.77 -28.96
CA LEU A 452 -30.39 -15.53 -27.79
C LEU A 452 -30.37 -14.66 -26.54
N VAL A 453 -29.94 -13.39 -26.68
CA VAL A 453 -29.96 -12.43 -25.57
C VAL A 453 -31.40 -12.21 -25.07
N ALA A 454 -32.35 -12.02 -25.99
CA ALA A 454 -33.76 -11.82 -25.66
C ALA A 454 -34.44 -13.07 -25.06
N SER A 455 -34.02 -14.27 -25.50
CA SER A 455 -34.62 -15.53 -25.06
C SER A 455 -34.02 -16.07 -23.76
N ALA A 456 -32.74 -15.79 -23.49
CA ALA A 456 -32.04 -16.22 -22.29
C ALA A 456 -32.31 -15.31 -21.08
N SER A 457 -32.63 -14.03 -21.30
CA SER A 457 -33.05 -13.12 -20.23
C SER A 457 -34.48 -13.45 -19.79
N SER A 458 -34.62 -14.17 -18.68
CA SER A 458 -35.93 -14.42 -18.08
C SER A 458 -36.45 -13.14 -17.43
N ALA A 459 -37.28 -12.39 -18.16
CA ALA A 459 -38.37 -11.56 -17.62
C ALA A 459 -39.17 -10.92 -18.77
N PRO A 460 -40.49 -11.13 -18.90
CA PRO A 460 -41.33 -10.18 -19.61
C PRO A 460 -41.29 -8.84 -18.87
N PRO A 461 -41.20 -7.68 -19.54
CA PRO A 461 -41.19 -6.39 -18.85
C PRO A 461 -42.58 -6.10 -18.26
N PRO A 462 -42.79 -6.07 -16.93
CA PRO A 462 -43.95 -5.40 -16.38
C PRO A 462 -43.84 -3.90 -16.64
N LYS A 463 -44.98 -3.25 -16.92
CA LYS A 463 -45.11 -1.81 -17.14
C LYS A 463 -44.27 -1.01 -16.12
N GLY A 464 -43.29 -0.25 -16.63
CA GLY A 464 -42.46 0.66 -15.83
C GLY A 464 -41.31 -0.04 -15.11
N TRP A 465 -40.20 -0.25 -15.81
CA TRP A 465 -38.90 -0.55 -15.21
C TRP A 465 -38.17 0.74 -14.87
N CYS A 466 -37.72 0.85 -13.62
CA CYS A 466 -36.73 1.81 -13.16
C CYS A 466 -35.43 1.05 -12.94
N ALA A 467 -34.34 1.49 -13.55
CA ALA A 467 -33.03 0.89 -13.37
C ALA A 467 -32.57 1.11 -11.93
N ALA A 468 -32.42 0.04 -11.14
CA ALA A 468 -31.67 0.08 -9.90
C ALA A 468 -30.18 0.21 -10.23
N CYS A 469 -29.72 1.44 -10.47
CA CYS A 469 -28.32 1.80 -10.34
C CYS A 469 -28.12 2.30 -8.91
N ALA A 470 -27.38 1.56 -8.09
CA ALA A 470 -26.98 2.04 -6.77
C ALA A 470 -25.72 2.91 -6.90
N PRO A 471 -25.65 4.03 -6.17
CA PRO A 471 -24.43 4.44 -5.50
C PRO A 471 -24.60 4.12 -4.00
N ILE A 472 -23.97 3.06 -3.52
CA ILE A 472 -23.80 2.85 -2.08
C ILE A 472 -22.51 3.58 -1.70
N ALA A 473 -22.64 4.75 -1.08
CA ALA A 473 -21.55 5.36 -0.32
C ALA A 473 -21.65 4.85 1.13
N PRO A 474 -20.56 4.35 1.74
CA PRO A 474 -20.56 4.02 3.16
C PRO A 474 -20.58 5.31 3.99
N GLY A 475 -21.45 5.42 5.01
CA GLY A 475 -21.31 6.49 6.01
C GLY A 475 -22.56 7.15 6.59
N MET A 476 -23.78 6.71 6.29
CA MET A 476 -24.97 7.26 6.98
C MET A 476 -25.40 6.36 8.14
N LYS A 477 -25.31 6.90 9.37
CA LYS A 477 -25.92 6.28 10.55
C LYS A 477 -27.44 6.19 10.36
N PRO A 478 -28.08 5.08 10.79
CA PRO A 478 -29.53 4.96 10.72
C PRO A 478 -30.19 6.03 11.60
N ILE A 479 -31.11 6.80 11.02
CA ILE A 479 -32.05 7.64 11.76
C ILE A 479 -32.99 6.71 12.51
N PRO A 480 -33.24 6.89 13.82
CA PRO A 480 -34.14 6.02 14.56
C PRO A 480 -35.57 6.12 13.99
N SER A 481 -36.21 4.97 13.85
CA SER A 481 -37.56 4.81 13.33
C SER A 481 -38.56 5.71 14.06
N ALA A 482 -39.09 6.72 13.38
CA ALA A 482 -40.29 7.42 13.83
C ALA A 482 -41.51 6.55 13.53
N SER A 483 -42.35 6.34 14.54
CA SER A 483 -43.61 5.59 14.45
C SER A 483 -44.60 6.23 13.47
N PRO A 484 -45.50 5.44 12.85
CA PRO A 484 -46.44 5.96 11.87
C PRO A 484 -47.61 6.65 12.60
N SER A 485 -47.46 7.93 12.90
CA SER A 485 -48.62 8.77 13.18
C SER A 485 -48.39 10.23 12.78
N LYS A 486 -49.26 10.71 11.89
CA LYS A 486 -49.43 12.11 11.44
C LYS A 486 -48.42 12.62 10.40
N MET A 487 -48.78 12.49 9.13
CA MET A 487 -48.40 13.48 8.11
C MET A 487 -49.33 14.71 8.23
N PRO A 488 -48.82 15.93 8.32
CA PRO A 488 -49.51 17.11 7.84
C PRO A 488 -49.07 17.44 6.41
N SER A 489 -50.05 17.88 5.63
CA SER A 489 -49.96 18.37 4.27
C SER A 489 -49.16 19.67 4.13
N SER A 490 -48.43 19.78 3.01
CA SER A 490 -48.03 21.00 2.29
C SER A 490 -46.97 21.93 2.92
N THR A 491 -46.16 22.51 2.01
CA THR A 491 -45.27 23.69 2.11
C THR A 491 -43.81 23.51 2.56
N GLY A 492 -42.90 23.43 1.57
CA GLY A 492 -41.87 24.45 1.29
C GLY A 492 -40.62 24.54 2.17
N TRP A 493 -39.47 24.07 1.65
CA TRP A 493 -38.11 24.55 1.98
C TRP A 493 -37.26 24.67 0.68
N PRO A 494 -36.31 25.62 0.58
CA PRO A 494 -35.80 26.15 -0.70
C PRO A 494 -34.58 25.37 -1.27
N PRO A 495 -34.29 25.45 -2.60
CA PRO A 495 -33.08 24.86 -3.17
C PRO A 495 -31.88 25.81 -3.02
N ILE A 496 -30.78 25.28 -2.47
CA ILE A 496 -29.44 25.88 -2.57
C ILE A 496 -28.89 25.58 -3.97
N ALA A 497 -28.65 26.64 -4.74
CA ALA A 497 -28.09 26.58 -6.09
C ALA A 497 -26.55 26.62 -6.06
N LEU A 498 -25.90 25.70 -6.77
CA LEU A 498 -24.49 25.82 -7.18
C LEU A 498 -24.45 25.92 -8.72
N ARG A 499 -24.01 27.09 -9.21
CA ARG A 499 -23.76 27.38 -10.63
C ARG A 499 -22.46 26.72 -11.10
N CYS A 500 -22.48 26.13 -12.30
CA CYS A 500 -21.29 25.95 -13.13
C CYS A 500 -21.46 26.68 -14.48
N ASN A 501 -20.39 27.33 -14.90
CA ASN A 501 -20.28 28.33 -15.97
C ASN A 501 -20.07 27.66 -17.35
N PRO A 502 -20.79 28.03 -18.43
CA PRO A 502 -20.56 27.49 -19.76
C PRO A 502 -19.76 28.47 -20.63
N SER A 503 -18.48 28.17 -20.85
CA SER A 503 -17.73 28.78 -21.95
C SER A 503 -16.83 27.74 -22.60
N LEU A 504 -17.22 27.25 -23.78
CA LEU A 504 -16.38 26.81 -24.91
C LEU A 504 -17.25 26.00 -25.89
N THR A 505 -17.91 26.69 -26.82
CA THR A 505 -18.39 26.09 -28.07
C THR A 505 -17.55 26.68 -29.21
N LYS A 506 -16.81 25.83 -29.93
CA LYS A 506 -16.27 26.13 -31.27
C LYS A 506 -16.89 25.16 -32.26
N THR A 507 -17.57 25.71 -33.24
CA THR A 507 -18.12 25.03 -34.43
C THR A 507 -17.00 24.61 -35.38
N PRO A 508 -17.12 23.46 -36.09
CA PRO A 508 -16.31 23.18 -37.28
C PRO A 508 -16.99 23.67 -38.57
N PRO A 509 -16.23 23.95 -39.65
CA PRO A 509 -16.74 24.52 -40.90
C PRO A 509 -17.24 23.48 -41.91
N ASP A 510 -18.09 23.96 -42.83
CA ASP A 510 -18.86 23.24 -43.84
C ASP A 510 -18.05 22.52 -44.94
N GLY A 511 -18.56 21.35 -45.39
CA GLY A 511 -18.22 20.78 -46.71
C GLY A 511 -18.15 19.25 -46.83
N ALA A 512 -19.29 18.53 -46.81
CA ALA A 512 -19.41 17.15 -47.34
C ALA A 512 -20.89 16.77 -47.60
N PRO A 513 -21.20 15.86 -48.55
CA PRO A 513 -22.48 15.84 -49.27
C PRO A 513 -23.63 15.15 -48.53
N ARG A 514 -24.84 15.68 -48.80
CA ARG A 514 -26.14 15.22 -48.27
C ARG A 514 -26.44 13.75 -48.64
N ARG A 515 -26.72 12.92 -47.63
CA ARG A 515 -27.44 11.64 -47.77
C ARG A 515 -28.72 11.65 -46.94
N ALA A 516 -29.80 11.23 -47.60
CA ALA A 516 -31.16 10.93 -47.13
C ALA A 516 -31.57 11.43 -45.74
N ALA A 517 -32.38 12.48 -45.73
CA ALA A 517 -33.08 12.98 -44.55
C ALA A 517 -34.06 11.92 -44.01
N ILE A 518 -33.73 11.32 -42.87
CA ILE A 518 -34.73 10.84 -41.93
C ILE A 518 -35.09 12.04 -41.06
N ASN A 519 -36.34 12.50 -41.14
CA ASN A 519 -36.87 13.55 -40.27
C ASN A 519 -36.81 13.09 -38.82
N VAL A 520 -35.80 13.56 -38.08
CA VAL A 520 -35.75 13.49 -36.62
C VAL A 520 -36.41 14.78 -36.10
N PRO A 521 -37.56 14.73 -35.41
CA PRO A 521 -38.09 15.92 -34.77
C PRO A 521 -37.16 16.31 -33.62
N THR A 522 -36.86 17.61 -33.57
CA THR A 522 -36.05 18.29 -32.57
C THR A 522 -36.57 17.99 -31.15
N ALA A 523 -35.94 17.05 -30.46
CA ALA A 523 -36.25 16.74 -29.06
C ALA A 523 -35.31 17.55 -28.15
N ALA A 524 -35.90 18.45 -27.37
CA ALA A 524 -35.22 19.18 -26.32
C ALA A 524 -34.64 18.21 -25.29
N ILE A 525 -33.32 18.33 -25.03
CA ILE A 525 -32.63 17.57 -24.00
C ILE A 525 -33.02 18.12 -22.62
N ARG A 526 -34.01 17.47 -22.00
CA ARG A 526 -34.26 17.46 -20.55
C ARG A 526 -34.96 16.14 -20.21
N GLY A 527 -34.29 15.28 -19.43
CA GLY A 527 -34.88 14.07 -18.83
C GLY A 527 -35.22 12.96 -19.84
N GLY A 528 -34.23 12.17 -20.24
CA GLY A 528 -34.39 11.11 -21.22
C GLY A 528 -35.23 9.92 -20.72
N TRP A 529 -36.34 9.67 -21.40
CA TRP A 529 -37.02 8.38 -21.48
C TRP A 529 -37.35 8.13 -22.95
N LEU A 530 -36.98 6.96 -23.49
CA LEU A 530 -37.42 6.53 -24.82
C LEU A 530 -37.89 5.07 -24.74
N TYR A 531 -39.14 4.83 -25.14
CA TYR A 531 -39.81 3.53 -25.16
C TYR A 531 -39.79 2.94 -26.57
N LEU A 532 -39.58 1.63 -26.68
CA LEU A 532 -39.92 0.84 -27.87
C LEU A 532 -40.79 -0.35 -27.48
N LYS A 533 -41.95 -0.44 -28.13
CA LYS A 533 -42.93 -1.52 -28.01
C LYS A 533 -43.01 -2.21 -29.37
N SER A 534 -42.66 -3.50 -29.46
CA SER A 534 -43.17 -4.33 -30.55
C SER A 534 -44.44 -5.02 -30.06
N LEU A 535 -45.52 -4.91 -30.83
CA LEU A 535 -46.72 -5.73 -30.65
C LEU A 535 -46.58 -6.99 -31.51
N PRO A 536 -47.17 -8.12 -31.08
CA PRO A 536 -47.12 -9.38 -31.82
C PRO A 536 -47.89 -9.27 -33.14
N SER A 537 -47.41 -9.98 -34.15
CA SER A 537 -48.04 -10.08 -35.47
C SER A 537 -49.38 -10.83 -35.39
N THR A 538 -50.49 -10.11 -35.53
CA THR A 538 -51.75 -10.67 -36.02
C THR A 538 -52.28 -9.78 -37.16
N GLY A 539 -52.77 -10.43 -38.23
CA GLY A 539 -53.23 -9.82 -39.48
C GLY A 539 -54.49 -8.95 -39.36
N PRO A 540 -55.04 -8.48 -40.49
CA PRO A 540 -55.48 -7.09 -40.66
C PRO A 540 -56.93 -6.86 -40.24
N SER A 541 -57.20 -5.78 -39.49
CA SER A 541 -58.46 -5.04 -39.63
C SER A 541 -58.30 -3.57 -39.24
N LEU A 542 -58.81 -2.71 -40.10
CA LEU A 542 -58.84 -1.25 -39.99
C LEU A 542 -59.76 -0.79 -38.85
N LYS A 543 -59.36 0.26 -38.10
CA LYS A 543 -60.05 1.57 -38.04
C LYS A 543 -59.38 2.55 -37.03
N PRO A 544 -59.41 3.87 -37.29
CA PRO A 544 -58.74 4.89 -36.48
C PRO A 544 -59.68 5.57 -35.46
N PHE A 545 -59.20 5.97 -34.28
CA PHE A 545 -59.86 6.97 -33.41
C PHE A 545 -58.81 7.89 -32.74
N PRO A 546 -59.19 9.13 -32.36
CA PRO A 546 -58.41 10.34 -32.60
C PRO A 546 -57.72 10.92 -31.36
N LEU A 547 -56.83 11.88 -31.66
CA LEU A 547 -56.10 12.77 -30.77
C LEU A 547 -56.99 13.43 -29.70
N ALA A 548 -56.52 13.45 -28.45
CA ALA A 548 -56.94 14.40 -27.42
C ALA A 548 -55.75 14.78 -26.51
N ASP A 549 -55.41 16.06 -26.63
CA ASP A 549 -54.66 17.03 -25.81
C ASP A 549 -53.43 16.68 -24.94
N PRO A 550 -52.34 17.46 -25.09
CA PRO A 550 -51.15 17.43 -24.23
C PRO A 550 -51.21 18.56 -23.18
N CYS A 551 -51.56 18.23 -21.93
CA CYS A 551 -51.37 19.17 -20.83
C CYS A 551 -51.13 18.42 -19.51
N ALA A 552 -49.88 18.01 -19.29
CA ALA A 552 -49.25 17.83 -17.97
C ALA A 552 -47.84 17.25 -18.16
N ILE A 553 -46.81 18.10 -18.10
CA ILE A 553 -45.43 17.71 -17.77
C ILE A 553 -45.02 18.54 -16.56
#